data_AF-A0A944NRD4-F1
#
_entry.id   AF-A0A944NRD4-F1
#
_cell.length_a   1.000
_cell.length_b   1.000
_cell.length_c   1.000
_cell.angle_alpha   90.00
_cell.angle_beta   90.00
_cell.angle_gamma   90.00
#
_symmetry.space_group_name_H-M   'P 1'
#
loop_
_entity.id
_entity.type
_entity.pdbx_description
1 polymer ?
#
loop_
_entity_poly.entity_id
_entity_poly.type
_entity_poly.pdbx_seq_one_letter_code
_entity_poly.pdbx_strand_id
1 'polypeptide(L)' 'MDLLVTLQRLKCWLGFHDFRVLEISFGFGEAGDVEKVECKQCGLIISREKARE' A
#
# COMPACT_ATOMS: atom_id res chain seq x y z
N MET A 1 -18.58 21.36 -3.65
CA MET A 1 -17.60 20.84 -2.67
C MET A 1 -17.85 19.36 -2.53
N ASP A 2 -17.05 18.55 -3.22
CA ASP A 2 -17.23 17.12 -3.36
C ASP A 2 -16.93 16.39 -2.04
N LEU A 3 -17.95 16.28 -1.19
CA LEU A 3 -17.93 15.61 0.12
C LEU A 3 -17.30 14.20 0.07
N LEU A 4 -17.45 13.52 -1.07
CA LEU A 4 -16.84 12.22 -1.36
C LEU A 4 -15.30 12.29 -1.30
N VAL A 5 -14.67 13.33 -1.86
CA VAL A 5 -13.21 13.50 -1.86
C VAL A 5 -12.70 13.73 -0.44
N THR A 6 -13.44 14.49 0.36
CA THR A 6 -13.09 14.77 1.76
C THR A 6 -13.15 13.50 2.61
N LEU A 7 -14.19 12.68 2.43
CA LEU A 7 -14.35 11.40 3.14
C LEU A 7 -13.25 10.39 2.78
N GLN A 8 -12.84 10.34 1.52
CA GLN A 8 -11.74 9.48 1.06
C GLN A 8 -10.40 9.86 1.71
N ARG A 9 -10.09 11.17 1.77
CA ARG A 9 -8.89 11.66 2.48
C ARG A 9 -8.95 11.41 3.99
N LEU A 10 -10.12 11.58 4.61
CA LEU A 10 -10.33 11.30 6.04
C LEU A 10 -10.02 9.84 6.37
N LYS A 11 -10.48 8.88 5.57
CA LYS A 11 -10.19 7.46 5.78
C LYS A 11 -8.69 7.17 5.76
N CYS A 12 -7.97 7.75 4.80
CA CYS A 12 -6.51 7.66 4.76
C CYS A 12 -5.85 8.28 6.00
N TRP A 13 -6.39 9.38 6.51
CA TRP A 13 -5.91 10.02 7.74
C TRP A 13 -6.15 9.16 8.99
N LEU A 14 -7.24 8.38 9.02
CA LEU A 14 -7.51 7.39 10.08
C LEU A 14 -6.68 6.09 9.93
N GLY A 15 -5.84 5.96 8.90
CA GLY A 15 -5.04 4.76 8.64
C GLY A 15 -5.76 3.68 7.81
N PHE A 16 -6.99 3.94 7.36
CA PHE A 16 -7.69 3.07 6.42
C PHE A 16 -7.25 3.39 4.99
N HIS A 17 -6.25 2.66 4.52
CA HIS A 17 -5.69 2.82 3.18
C HIS A 17 -6.13 1.65 2.27
N ASP A 18 -6.65 1.99 1.09
CA ASP A 18 -6.87 1.02 0.01
C ASP A 18 -5.55 0.82 -0.75
N PHE A 19 -4.74 -0.14 -0.28
CA PHE A 19 -3.46 -0.47 -0.88
C PHE A 19 -3.65 -1.34 -2.12
N ARG A 20 -2.99 -0.98 -3.21
CA ARG A 20 -2.86 -1.77 -4.43
C ARG A 20 -1.41 -2.19 -4.61
N VAL A 21 -1.17 -3.44 -4.96
CA VAL A 21 0.17 -3.91 -5.33
C VAL A 21 0.61 -3.22 -6.61
N LEU A 22 1.76 -2.54 -6.55
CA LEU A 22 2.42 -1.91 -7.70
C LEU A 22 3.45 -2.87 -8.31
N GLU A 23 4.32 -3.40 -7.46
CA GLU A 23 5.48 -4.17 -7.87
C GLU A 23 5.74 -5.26 -6.84
N ILE A 24 5.88 -6.49 -7.34
CA ILE A 24 6.28 -7.63 -6.52
C ILE A 24 7.69 -7.98 -6.97
N SER A 25 8.67 -7.71 -6.10
CA SER A 25 10.05 -8.12 -6.32
C SER A 25 10.25 -9.47 -5.67
N PHE A 26 10.12 -10.53 -6.48
CA PHE A 26 10.44 -11.89 -6.09
C PHE A 26 11.96 -12.02 -5.95
N GLY A 27 12.46 -11.93 -4.72
CA GLY A 27 13.84 -12.21 -4.39
C GLY A 27 14.11 -13.71 -4.39
N PHE A 28 15.03 -14.17 -5.23
CA PHE A 28 15.50 -15.56 -5.17
C PHE A 28 16.62 -15.65 -4.11
N GLY A 29 16.28 -15.96 -2.84
CA GLY A 29 17.24 -16.10 -1.73
C GLY A 29 16.60 -16.04 -0.34
N GLU A 30 17.40 -15.94 0.74
CA GLU A 30 16.92 -15.72 2.13
C GLU A 30 16.22 -14.36 2.32
N ALA A 31 16.45 -13.41 1.42
CA ALA A 31 15.69 -12.18 1.34
C ALA A 31 14.32 -12.51 0.72
N GLY A 32 13.29 -12.59 1.55
CA GLY A 32 11.93 -12.91 1.13
C GLY A 32 11.35 -11.96 0.07
N ASP A 33 10.09 -12.20 -0.29
CA ASP A 33 9.40 -11.41 -1.30
C ASP A 33 9.20 -9.97 -0.81
N VAL A 34 9.59 -8.97 -1.60
CA VAL A 34 9.34 -7.56 -1.27
C VAL A 34 8.22 -7.04 -2.15
N GLU A 35 7.08 -6.75 -1.54
CA GLU A 35 5.90 -6.22 -2.18
C GLU A 35 5.83 -4.70 -1.96
N LYS A 36 5.91 -3.91 -3.04
CA LYS A 36 5.58 -2.50 -3.00
C LYS A 36 4.09 -2.34 -3.26
N VAL A 37 3.40 -1.70 -2.32
CA VAL A 37 1.99 -1.37 -2.43
C VAL A 37 1.78 0.14 -2.29
N GLU A 38 0.83 0.68 -3.03
CA GLU A 38 0.48 2.10 -3.01
C GLU A 38 -0.99 2.28 -2.66
N CYS A 39 -1.29 3.26 -1.82
CA CYS A 39 -2.66 3.66 -1.58
C CYS A 39 -3.20 4.48 -2.76
N LYS A 40 -4.24 3.98 -3.43
CA LYS A 40 -4.88 4.66 -4.57
C LYS A 40 -5.45 6.05 -4.24
N GLN A 41 -5.72 6.32 -2.96
CA GLN A 41 -6.42 7.53 -2.53
C GLN A 41 -5.47 8.64 -2.07
N CYS A 42 -4.40 8.29 -1.34
CA CYS A 42 -3.43 9.27 -0.83
C CYS A 42 -2.05 9.18 -1.48
N GLY A 43 -1.78 8.16 -2.30
CA GLY A 43 -0.47 7.94 -2.93
C GLY A 43 0.61 7.46 -1.95
N LEU A 44 0.23 6.99 -0.75
CA LEU A 44 1.18 6.44 0.21
C LEU A 44 1.76 5.13 -0.34
N ILE A 45 3.07 5.10 -0.59
CA ILE A 45 3.80 3.91 -1.02
C ILE A 45 4.47 3.28 0.19
N ILE A 46 4.20 1.99 0.42
CA ILE A 46 4.87 1.20 1.45
C ILE A 46 5.48 -0.04 0.81
N SER A 47 6.67 -0.41 1.27
CA SER A 47 7.31 -1.67 0.90
C SER A 47 7.12 -2.63 2.07
N ARG A 48 6.53 -3.79 1.82
CA ARG A 48 6.37 -4.84 2.83
C ARG A 48 7.20 -6.04 2.39
N GLU A 49 8.05 -6.49 3.30
CA GLU A 49 8.70 -7.79 3.21
C GLU A 49 7.71 -8.87 3.64
N LYS A 50 7.50 -9.85 2.78
CA LYS A 50 6.73 -11.04 3.07
C LYS A 50 7.72 -12.16 3.40
N ALA A 51 7.93 -12.39 4.70
CA ALA A 51 8.66 -13.56 5.16
C ALA A 51 7.87 -14.81 4.72
N ARG A 52 8.52 -15.68 3.96
CA ARG A 52 7.95 -16.96 3.53
C ARG A 52 7.95 -17.89 4.75
N GLU A 53 6.78 -18.26 5.23
CA GLU A 53 6.58 -19.34 6.21
C GLU A 53 6.94 -20.72 5.65
#